data_AF-A0A7C3DQV1-F1
#
_entry.id   AF-A0A7C3DQV1-F1
#
_cell.length_a   1.000
_cell.length_b   1.000
_cell.length_c   1.000
_cell.angle_alpha   90.00
_cell.angle_beta   90.00
_cell.angle_gamma   90.00
#
_symmetry.space_group_name_H-M   'P 1'
#
loop_
_entity.id
_entity.type
_entity.pdbx_description
1 polymer ?
#
loop_
_entity_poly.entity_id
_entity_poly.type
_entity_poly.pdbx_seq_one_letter_code
_entity_poly.pdbx_strand_id
1 'polypeptide(L)'
;MRFLLLFSVIVFTACSGSRINYEINGTVNGAKGKTIYLSSSNSLDSVLIDSEDHFHFSGWVNQANYFNLYFDKTNPILLYVDSGSVINVETAFEQFSNLYKVTGSAVSSDICMLQMRLNETFARVKQIQAENMQRADSSTIDSIKNVITSQINNVVEEHRNFIFQYIRQNPSSFAVLPAIYQAFDSRNPLFSFVNDYEYYTLIDSALLA
;
A
#
# COMPACT_ATOMS: atom_id res chain seq x y z
N MET A 1 -54.05 9.54 52.72
CA MET A 1 -52.65 9.49 53.19
C MET A 1 -51.80 8.81 52.13
N ARG A 2 -50.82 9.58 51.61
CA ARG A 2 -49.65 9.26 50.77
C ARG A 2 -49.47 7.82 50.23
N PHE A 3 -49.55 7.72 48.90
CA PHE A 3 -49.05 6.63 48.07
C PHE A 3 -47.52 6.79 47.92
N LEU A 4 -46.72 5.82 48.36
CA LEU A 4 -45.25 5.82 48.23
C LEU A 4 -44.88 4.97 47.00
N LEU A 5 -44.69 5.64 45.85
CA LEU A 5 -44.11 5.05 44.63
C LEU A 5 -42.59 5.02 44.80
N LEU A 6 -42.04 3.81 45.00
CA LEU A 6 -40.60 3.57 44.95
C LEU A 6 -40.17 3.50 43.48
N PHE A 7 -39.56 4.58 42.99
CA PHE A 7 -38.98 4.66 41.65
C PHE A 7 -37.58 4.02 41.70
N SER A 8 -37.45 2.78 41.23
CA SER A 8 -36.15 2.14 41.02
C SER A 8 -35.51 2.77 39.77
N VAL A 9 -34.49 3.60 39.98
CA VAL A 9 -33.67 4.16 38.91
C VAL A 9 -32.66 3.10 38.50
N ILE A 10 -32.92 2.44 37.38
CA ILE A 10 -31.94 1.58 36.69
C ILE A 10 -31.02 2.53 35.90
N VAL A 11 -29.82 2.74 36.42
CA VAL A 11 -28.76 3.44 35.69
C VAL A 11 -28.13 2.45 34.72
N PHE A 12 -28.48 2.53 33.44
CA PHE A 12 -27.73 1.89 32.38
C PHE A 12 -26.42 2.66 32.19
N THR A 13 -25.32 2.14 32.72
CA THR A 13 -23.99 2.58 32.32
C THR A 13 -23.72 2.04 30.92
N ALA A 14 -23.87 2.89 29.90
CA ALA A 14 -23.38 2.60 28.57
C ALA A 14 -21.85 2.51 28.63
N CYS A 15 -21.31 1.31 28.41
CA CYS A 15 -19.88 1.10 28.24
C CYS A 15 -19.52 1.52 26.80
N SER A 16 -19.26 2.80 26.57
CA SER A 16 -18.85 3.31 25.25
C SER A 16 -17.62 4.19 25.36
N GLY A 17 -16.51 3.58 25.76
CA GLY A 17 -15.18 4.14 25.57
C GLY A 17 -14.44 3.31 24.53
N SER A 18 -14.88 3.31 23.26
CA SER A 18 -14.03 2.80 22.20
C SER A 18 -12.79 3.68 22.15
N ARG A 19 -11.65 3.13 22.61
CA ARG A 19 -10.37 3.83 22.58
C ARG A 19 -9.93 3.94 21.13
N ILE A 20 -10.31 4.99 20.43
CA ILE A 20 -9.77 5.27 19.09
C ILE A 20 -8.28 5.57 19.26
N ASN A 21 -7.43 4.90 18.50
CA ASN A 21 -5.99 5.14 18.49
C ASN A 21 -5.39 5.20 17.09
N TYR A 22 -6.18 5.18 16.02
CA TYR A 22 -5.68 5.54 14.70
C TYR A 22 -6.75 6.29 13.91
N GLU A 23 -6.28 7.10 12.98
CA GLU A 23 -7.09 7.81 11.99
C GLU A 23 -6.46 7.68 10.60
N ILE A 24 -7.30 7.43 9.59
CA ILE A 24 -6.91 7.43 8.18
C ILE A 24 -7.86 8.38 7.46
N ASN A 25 -7.33 9.52 7.04
CA ASN A 25 -8.03 10.53 6.30
C ASN A 25 -7.62 10.47 4.83
N GLY A 26 -8.46 10.94 3.94
CA GLY A 26 -8.00 11.18 2.59
C GLY A 26 -9.00 11.83 1.66
N THR A 27 -8.49 12.17 0.50
CA THR A 27 -9.23 12.73 -0.62
C THR A 27 -9.03 11.83 -1.83
N VAL A 28 -10.14 11.41 -2.44
CA VAL A 28 -10.14 10.64 -3.69
C VAL A 28 -10.92 11.43 -4.75
N ASN A 29 -10.22 12.27 -5.50
CA ASN A 29 -10.85 13.13 -6.51
C ASN A 29 -11.71 12.30 -7.49
N GLY A 30 -12.96 12.70 -7.68
CA GLY A 30 -13.91 12.03 -8.58
C GLY A 30 -14.54 10.76 -8.01
N ALA A 31 -14.53 10.57 -6.69
CA ALA A 31 -15.08 9.38 -6.03
C ALA A 31 -16.32 9.65 -5.17
N LYS A 32 -16.87 10.86 -5.17
CA LYS A 32 -18.11 11.24 -4.49
C LYS A 32 -19.20 10.16 -4.59
N GLY A 33 -19.75 9.79 -3.44
CA GLY A 33 -20.83 8.81 -3.33
C GLY A 33 -20.41 7.37 -3.62
N LYS A 34 -19.13 7.08 -3.83
CA LYS A 34 -18.60 5.71 -3.87
C LYS A 34 -18.27 5.23 -2.46
N THR A 35 -18.30 3.92 -2.26
CA THR A 35 -17.87 3.29 -1.02
C THR A 35 -16.42 2.88 -1.13
N ILE A 36 -15.60 3.32 -0.19
CA ILE A 36 -14.22 2.89 -0.04
C ILE A 36 -14.12 1.94 1.15
N TYR A 37 -13.28 0.93 1.03
CA TYR A 37 -13.12 -0.15 2.00
C TYR A 37 -11.74 -0.09 2.63
N LEU A 38 -11.67 -0.47 3.90
CA LEU A 38 -10.45 -0.63 4.65
C LEU A 38 -10.45 -2.02 5.28
N SER A 39 -9.43 -2.82 5.03
CA SER A 39 -9.32 -4.16 5.62
C SER A 39 -7.92 -4.51 6.09
N SER A 40 -7.84 -5.18 7.24
CA SER A 40 -6.64 -5.89 7.69
C SER A 40 -6.92 -7.40 7.72
N SER A 41 -6.00 -8.20 8.27
CA SER A 41 -6.23 -9.63 8.50
C SER A 41 -7.43 -9.90 9.42
N ASN A 42 -7.76 -8.98 10.32
CA ASN A 42 -8.75 -9.18 11.38
C ASN A 42 -9.88 -8.13 11.38
N SER A 43 -9.88 -7.19 10.43
CA SER A 43 -10.86 -6.11 10.37
C SER A 43 -11.32 -5.84 8.93
N LEU A 44 -12.58 -5.47 8.80
CA LEU A 44 -13.17 -4.96 7.56
C LEU A 44 -14.11 -3.82 7.93
N ASP A 45 -13.88 -2.67 7.31
CA ASP A 45 -14.68 -1.46 7.46
C ASP A 45 -14.91 -0.83 6.08
N SER A 46 -15.88 0.08 6.00
CA SER A 46 -16.21 0.81 4.78
C SER A 46 -16.87 2.14 5.11
N VAL A 47 -16.57 3.16 4.32
CA VAL A 47 -17.23 4.47 4.42
C VAL A 47 -17.68 4.97 3.06
N LEU A 48 -18.74 5.78 3.06
CA LEU A 48 -19.18 6.49 1.87
C LEU A 48 -18.34 7.77 1.72
N ILE A 49 -17.79 7.99 0.53
CA ILE A 49 -17.07 9.23 0.22
C ILE A 49 -18.06 10.38 0.09
N ASP A 50 -17.77 11.47 0.78
CA ASP A 50 -18.67 12.60 0.91
C ASP A 50 -18.77 13.45 -0.37
N SER A 51 -19.47 14.59 -0.27
CA SER A 51 -19.69 15.49 -1.39
C SER A 51 -18.44 16.27 -1.85
N GLU A 52 -17.40 16.30 -1.03
CA GLU A 52 -16.12 16.99 -1.24
C GLU A 52 -14.98 16.00 -1.56
N ASP A 53 -15.32 14.76 -1.92
CA ASP A 53 -14.39 13.67 -2.24
C ASP A 53 -13.55 13.18 -1.03
N HIS A 54 -13.98 13.46 0.21
CA HIS A 54 -13.28 13.06 1.43
C HIS A 54 -13.78 11.73 2.02
N PHE A 55 -12.87 11.02 2.68
CA PHE A 55 -13.18 9.87 3.52
C PHE A 55 -12.43 9.94 4.86
N HIS A 56 -12.99 9.30 5.88
CA HIS A 56 -12.38 9.19 7.19
C HIS A 56 -12.66 7.80 7.78
N PHE A 57 -11.59 7.10 8.16
CA PHE A 57 -11.64 5.92 9.00
C PHE A 57 -11.01 6.23 10.35
N SER A 58 -11.60 5.72 11.42
CA SER A 58 -10.99 5.72 12.74
C SER A 58 -11.29 4.41 13.44
N GLY A 59 -10.38 4.00 14.31
CA GLY A 59 -10.57 2.76 15.03
C GLY A 59 -9.48 2.50 16.04
N TRP A 60 -9.37 1.22 16.40
CA TRP A 60 -8.39 0.76 17.37
C TRP A 60 -7.55 -0.40 16.85
N VAL A 61 -6.25 -0.34 17.10
CA VAL A 61 -5.30 -1.44 16.90
C VAL A 61 -4.56 -1.78 18.19
N ASN A 62 -4.44 -3.07 18.49
CA ASN A 62 -3.62 -3.61 19.58
C ASN A 62 -2.12 -3.59 19.25
N GLN A 63 -1.83 -3.86 17.98
CA GLN A 63 -0.48 -4.02 17.42
C GLN A 63 -0.51 -3.41 16.03
N ALA A 64 0.62 -2.83 15.63
CA ALA A 64 0.77 -2.32 14.28
C ALA A 64 0.51 -3.41 13.24
N ASN A 65 -0.17 -3.07 12.15
CA ASN A 65 -0.50 -4.03 11.10
C ASN A 65 -0.68 -3.36 9.74
N TYR A 66 -0.68 -4.17 8.69
CA TYR A 66 -0.99 -3.73 7.35
C TYR A 66 -2.49 -3.64 7.11
N PHE A 67 -2.89 -2.56 6.46
CA PHE A 67 -4.27 -2.29 6.05
C PHE A 67 -4.29 -2.03 4.55
N ASN A 68 -5.25 -2.66 3.87
CA ASN A 68 -5.56 -2.43 2.47
C ASN A 68 -6.71 -1.43 2.38
N LEU A 69 -6.47 -0.29 1.74
CA LEU A 69 -7.48 0.70 1.37
C LEU A 69 -7.85 0.51 -0.10
N TYR A 70 -9.12 0.32 -0.43
CA TYR A 70 -9.52 -0.06 -1.80
C TYR A 70 -10.97 0.22 -2.18
N PHE A 71 -11.22 0.28 -3.49
CA PHE A 71 -12.56 0.16 -4.10
C PHE A 71 -12.79 -1.23 -4.69
N ASP A 72 -11.75 -1.81 -5.30
CA ASP A 72 -11.68 -3.20 -5.74
C ASP A 72 -10.48 -3.89 -5.10
N LYS A 73 -10.55 -5.20 -4.88
CA LYS A 73 -9.46 -5.94 -4.23
C LYS A 73 -8.25 -6.18 -5.14
N THR A 74 -8.24 -5.66 -6.37
CA THR A 74 -7.19 -5.97 -7.35
C THR A 74 -5.94 -5.14 -7.06
N ASN A 75 -6.08 -3.85 -6.77
CA ASN A 75 -4.94 -2.99 -6.47
C ASN A 75 -5.22 -2.10 -5.24
N PRO A 76 -5.07 -2.63 -4.01
CA PRO A 76 -5.23 -1.82 -2.81
C PRO A 76 -4.03 -0.87 -2.62
N ILE A 77 -4.29 0.27 -1.99
CA ILE A 77 -3.23 1.06 -1.34
C ILE A 77 -2.91 0.37 -0.01
N LEU A 78 -1.67 -0.08 0.14
CA LEU A 78 -1.18 -0.69 1.37
C LEU A 78 -0.70 0.39 2.35
N LEU A 79 -1.21 0.35 3.57
CA LEU A 79 -0.86 1.25 4.67
C LEU A 79 -0.34 0.44 5.86
N TYR A 80 0.60 1.02 6.62
CA TYR A 80 1.06 0.47 7.89
C TYR A 80 0.51 1.32 9.04
N VAL A 81 -0.41 0.75 9.81
CA VAL A 81 -1.20 1.43 10.84
C VAL A 81 -0.77 0.96 12.21
N ASP A 82 -0.36 1.89 13.07
CA ASP A 82 0.01 1.66 14.48
C ASP A 82 -0.80 2.58 15.42
N SER A 83 -0.77 2.29 16.72
CA SER A 83 -1.33 3.14 17.76
C SER A 83 -0.72 4.54 17.72
N GLY A 84 -1.57 5.56 17.60
CA GLY A 84 -1.22 6.97 17.43
C GLY A 84 -1.10 7.42 15.97
N SER A 85 -1.30 6.53 14.99
CA SER A 85 -1.15 6.88 13.57
C SER A 85 -2.25 7.84 13.13
N VAL A 86 -1.84 8.92 12.46
CA VAL A 86 -2.74 9.79 11.68
C VAL A 86 -2.20 9.80 10.26
N ILE A 87 -2.85 9.06 9.37
CA ILE A 87 -2.41 8.85 7.99
C ILE A 87 -3.29 9.68 7.06
N ASN A 88 -2.69 10.41 6.12
CA ASN A 88 -3.43 11.13 5.09
C ASN A 88 -3.09 10.58 3.71
N VAL A 89 -4.13 10.25 2.92
CA VAL A 89 -4.01 9.71 1.57
C VAL A 89 -4.63 10.68 0.55
N GLU A 90 -3.89 11.02 -0.48
CA GLU A 90 -4.37 11.86 -1.60
C GLU A 90 -4.24 11.08 -2.91
N THR A 91 -5.34 10.94 -3.66
CA THR A 91 -5.34 10.29 -4.98
C THR A 91 -6.54 10.73 -5.83
N ALA A 92 -6.64 10.21 -7.05
CA ALA A 92 -7.80 10.33 -7.93
C ALA A 92 -8.39 8.95 -8.21
N PHE A 93 -9.71 8.84 -8.34
CA PHE A 93 -10.39 7.56 -8.52
C PHE A 93 -9.82 6.73 -9.70
N GLU A 94 -9.55 7.38 -10.83
CA GLU A 94 -9.02 6.73 -12.04
C GLU A 94 -7.58 6.21 -11.89
N GLN A 95 -6.82 6.75 -10.92
CA GLN A 95 -5.42 6.41 -10.67
C GLN A 95 -5.19 5.91 -9.24
N PHE A 96 -6.24 5.42 -8.57
CA PHE A 96 -6.30 5.19 -7.13
C PHE A 96 -5.02 4.58 -6.53
N SER A 97 -4.56 3.44 -7.06
CA SER A 97 -3.33 2.77 -6.62
C SER A 97 -2.10 3.04 -7.49
N ASN A 98 -2.29 3.73 -8.62
CA ASN A 98 -1.26 3.99 -9.61
C ASN A 98 -0.49 5.29 -9.32
N LEU A 99 -1.20 6.31 -8.84
CA LEU A 99 -0.65 7.59 -8.45
C LEU A 99 -1.37 8.09 -7.19
N TYR A 100 -0.66 8.03 -6.07
CA TYR A 100 -1.17 8.50 -4.79
C TYR A 100 -0.04 9.05 -3.94
N LYS A 101 -0.40 9.79 -2.90
CA LYS A 101 0.51 10.33 -1.91
C LYS A 101 0.03 9.93 -0.53
N VAL A 102 0.97 9.54 0.33
CA VAL A 102 0.71 9.25 1.74
C VAL A 102 1.60 10.15 2.62
N THR A 103 1.03 10.65 3.71
CA THR A 103 1.75 11.42 4.73
C THR A 103 1.27 11.05 6.14
N GLY A 104 1.98 11.52 7.17
CA GLY A 104 1.60 11.32 8.57
C GLY A 104 2.05 9.99 9.19
N SER A 105 2.42 8.99 8.37
CA SER A 105 3.10 7.76 8.80
C SER A 105 4.35 7.54 7.96
N ALA A 106 5.53 7.53 8.59
CA ALA A 106 6.81 7.35 7.89
C ALA A 106 6.84 6.03 7.11
N VAL A 107 6.43 4.92 7.75
CA VAL A 107 6.38 3.60 7.10
C VAL A 107 5.40 3.60 5.92
N SER A 108 4.21 4.20 6.07
CA SER A 108 3.25 4.25 4.96
C SER A 108 3.69 5.16 3.82
N SER A 109 4.39 6.26 4.12
CA SER A 109 5.03 7.12 3.12
C SER A 109 6.13 6.37 2.36
N ASP A 110 6.91 5.55 3.05
CA ASP A 110 7.94 4.72 2.42
C ASP A 110 7.32 3.63 1.53
N ILE A 111 6.27 2.94 2.00
CA ILE A 111 5.51 1.99 1.17
C ILE A 111 4.99 2.69 -0.09
N CYS A 112 4.43 3.90 0.05
CA CYS A 112 3.99 4.72 -1.08
C CYS A 112 5.13 5.01 -2.05
N MET A 113 6.28 5.48 -1.58
CA MET A 113 7.45 5.76 -2.42
C MET A 113 7.92 4.51 -3.18
N LEU A 114 8.04 3.38 -2.48
CA LEU A 114 8.49 2.11 -3.06
C LEU A 114 7.50 1.58 -4.11
N GLN A 115 6.19 1.77 -3.89
CA GLN A 115 5.15 1.43 -4.85
C GLN A 115 5.17 2.37 -6.06
N MET A 116 5.33 3.68 -5.87
CA MET A 116 5.44 4.63 -6.98
C MET A 116 6.64 4.32 -7.87
N ARG A 117 7.77 3.92 -7.26
CA ARG A 117 8.95 3.47 -8.00
C ARG A 117 8.66 2.21 -8.82
N LEU A 118 7.92 1.25 -8.27
CA LEU A 118 7.51 0.05 -9.01
C LEU A 118 6.60 0.40 -10.20
N ASN A 119 5.63 1.30 -10.00
CA ASN A 119 4.73 1.75 -11.05
C ASN A 119 5.50 2.44 -12.19
N GLU A 120 6.48 3.28 -11.86
CA GLU A 120 7.40 3.91 -12.83
C GLU A 120 8.18 2.87 -13.63
N THR A 121 8.75 1.87 -12.95
CA THR A 121 9.46 0.75 -13.57
C THR A 121 8.57 0.01 -14.57
N PHE A 122 7.32 -0.31 -14.19
CA PHE A 122 6.36 -0.95 -15.10
C PHE A 122 6.00 -0.07 -16.30
N ALA A 123 5.82 1.23 -16.11
CA ALA A 123 5.56 2.16 -17.19
C ALA A 123 6.71 2.20 -18.20
N ARG A 124 7.97 2.27 -17.71
CA ARG A 124 9.17 2.25 -18.55
C ARG A 124 9.30 0.94 -19.33
N VAL A 125 9.05 -0.20 -18.70
CA VAL A 125 9.06 -1.51 -19.39
C VAL A 125 8.01 -1.57 -20.50
N LYS A 126 6.77 -1.12 -20.22
CA LYS A 126 5.70 -1.07 -21.23
C LYS A 126 6.04 -0.14 -22.39
N GLN A 127 6.65 1.02 -22.10
CA GLN A 127 7.07 1.97 -23.13
C GLN A 127 8.13 1.35 -24.05
N ILE A 128 9.16 0.70 -23.49
CA ILE A 128 10.19 0.00 -24.28
C ILE A 128 9.54 -1.06 -25.19
N GLN A 129 8.59 -1.82 -24.69
CA GLN A 129 7.88 -2.81 -25.51
C GLN A 129 7.08 -2.15 -26.65
N ALA A 130 6.33 -1.09 -26.35
CA ALA A 130 5.48 -0.40 -27.34
C ALA A 130 6.28 0.25 -28.47
N GLU A 131 7.38 0.95 -28.15
CA GLU A 131 8.25 1.61 -29.13
C GLU A 131 8.88 0.64 -30.12
N ASN A 132 9.13 -0.59 -29.67
CA ASN A 132 9.80 -1.60 -30.49
C ASN A 132 8.82 -2.50 -31.26
N MET A 133 7.58 -2.69 -30.80
CA MET A 133 6.53 -3.35 -31.58
C MET A 133 6.21 -2.60 -32.89
N GLN A 134 6.38 -1.27 -32.90
CA GLN A 134 6.19 -0.44 -34.10
C GLN A 134 7.32 -0.56 -35.13
N ARG A 135 8.47 -1.15 -34.76
CA ARG A 135 9.69 -1.21 -35.59
C ARG A 135 10.00 -2.61 -36.13
N ALA A 136 9.21 -3.62 -35.76
CA ALA A 136 9.45 -5.00 -36.10
C ALA A 136 8.98 -5.32 -37.53
N ASP A 137 9.81 -5.05 -38.53
CA ASP A 137 9.73 -5.74 -39.83
C ASP A 137 10.34 -7.15 -39.70
N SER A 138 9.78 -8.14 -40.40
CA SER A 138 10.01 -9.57 -40.11
C SER A 138 11.45 -10.06 -40.29
N SER A 139 12.32 -9.28 -40.93
CA SER A 139 13.69 -9.67 -41.30
C SER A 139 14.77 -9.43 -40.23
N THR A 140 14.46 -8.73 -39.13
CA THR A 140 15.48 -8.29 -38.13
C THR A 140 15.12 -8.65 -36.68
N ILE A 141 14.18 -9.57 -36.52
CA ILE A 141 13.52 -9.89 -35.23
C ILE A 141 14.51 -10.28 -34.13
N ASP A 142 15.55 -11.08 -34.43
CA ASP A 142 16.43 -11.62 -33.38
C ASP A 142 17.41 -10.58 -32.82
N SER A 143 17.98 -9.72 -33.68
CA SER A 143 18.84 -8.61 -33.21
C SER A 143 18.05 -7.58 -32.41
N ILE A 144 16.80 -7.31 -32.79
CA ILE A 144 15.91 -6.38 -32.08
C ILE A 144 15.50 -6.94 -30.71
N LYS A 145 15.20 -8.25 -30.61
CA LYS A 145 14.87 -8.91 -29.34
C LYS A 145 15.96 -8.77 -28.29
N ASN A 146 17.23 -8.95 -28.67
CA ASN A 146 18.35 -8.85 -27.72
C ASN A 146 18.50 -7.43 -27.16
N VAL A 147 18.31 -6.41 -28.00
CA VAL A 147 18.36 -5.01 -27.57
C VAL A 147 17.22 -4.70 -26.60
N ILE A 148 15.98 -5.12 -26.92
CA ILE A 148 14.81 -4.93 -26.04
C ILE A 148 15.03 -5.60 -24.69
N THR A 149 15.46 -6.87 -24.69
CA THR A 149 15.72 -7.62 -23.46
C THR A 149 16.78 -6.93 -22.62
N SER A 150 17.86 -6.44 -23.24
CA SER A 150 18.89 -5.69 -22.51
C SER A 150 18.35 -4.39 -21.90
N GLN A 151 17.51 -3.63 -22.62
CA GLN A 151 16.90 -2.41 -22.09
C GLN A 151 15.96 -2.68 -20.92
N ILE A 152 15.10 -3.71 -21.02
CA ILE A 152 14.20 -4.12 -19.94
C ILE A 152 15.01 -4.56 -18.72
N ASN A 153 16.04 -5.40 -18.92
CA ASN A 153 16.88 -5.86 -17.82
C ASN A 153 17.57 -4.69 -17.11
N ASN A 154 18.05 -3.69 -17.84
CA ASN A 154 18.66 -2.50 -17.21
C ASN A 154 17.65 -1.74 -16.34
N VAL A 155 16.42 -1.53 -16.81
CA VAL A 155 15.36 -0.86 -16.03
C VAL A 155 15.01 -1.66 -14.77
N VAL A 156 14.96 -2.99 -14.88
CA VAL A 156 14.70 -3.89 -13.74
C VAL A 156 15.84 -3.86 -12.73
N GLU A 157 17.09 -3.89 -13.18
CA GLU A 157 18.25 -3.80 -12.30
C GLU A 157 18.37 -2.43 -11.62
N GLU A 158 18.03 -1.34 -12.29
CA GLU A 158 17.92 -0.01 -11.66
C GLU A 158 16.88 -0.02 -10.51
N HIS A 159 15.74 -0.69 -10.71
CA HIS A 159 14.71 -0.85 -9.68
C HIS A 159 15.22 -1.72 -8.52
N ARG A 160 15.82 -2.87 -8.82
CA ARG A 160 16.38 -3.79 -7.81
C ARG A 160 17.40 -3.08 -6.93
N ASN A 161 18.35 -2.35 -7.54
CA ASN A 161 19.36 -1.59 -6.81
C ASN A 161 18.76 -0.51 -5.89
N PHE A 162 17.72 0.17 -6.35
CA PHE A 162 17.00 1.15 -5.51
C PHE A 162 16.38 0.48 -4.27
N ILE A 163 15.70 -0.66 -4.44
CA ILE A 163 15.09 -1.40 -3.33
C ILE A 163 16.17 -1.90 -2.36
N PHE A 164 17.26 -2.48 -2.87
CA PHE A 164 18.38 -2.92 -2.04
C PHE A 164 19.04 -1.80 -1.27
N GLN A 165 19.21 -0.63 -1.88
CA GLN A 165 19.73 0.55 -1.18
C GLN A 165 18.79 0.98 -0.05
N TYR A 166 17.48 1.01 -0.29
CA TYR A 166 16.50 1.34 0.74
C TYR A 166 16.56 0.33 1.90
N ILE A 167 16.60 -0.98 1.61
CA ILE A 167 16.69 -2.04 2.63
C ILE A 167 17.96 -1.89 3.47
N ARG A 168 19.12 -1.65 2.86
CA ARG A 168 20.38 -1.48 3.61
C ARG A 168 20.35 -0.27 4.54
N GLN A 169 19.66 0.79 4.15
CA GLN A 169 19.55 2.02 4.93
C GLN A 169 18.48 1.93 6.02
N ASN A 170 17.44 1.12 5.80
CA ASN A 170 16.27 1.03 6.68
C ASN A 170 15.88 -0.44 6.97
N PRO A 171 16.80 -1.31 7.42
CA PRO A 171 16.56 -2.75 7.47
C PRO A 171 15.47 -3.16 8.49
N SER A 172 15.20 -2.33 9.50
CA SER A 172 14.14 -2.51 10.49
C SER A 172 12.82 -1.82 10.14
N SER A 173 12.76 -1.09 9.01
CA SER A 173 11.50 -0.48 8.55
C SER A 173 10.55 -1.57 8.09
N PHE A 174 9.30 -1.56 8.55
CA PHE A 174 8.29 -2.50 8.07
C PHE A 174 8.01 -2.37 6.56
N ALA A 175 8.33 -1.23 5.94
CA ALA A 175 8.19 -1.04 4.49
C ALA A 175 9.06 -2.01 3.66
N VAL A 176 10.12 -2.59 4.24
CA VAL A 176 10.99 -3.54 3.52
C VAL A 176 10.28 -4.85 3.15
N LEU A 177 9.27 -5.26 3.92
CA LEU A 177 8.55 -6.51 3.68
C LEU A 177 7.77 -6.46 2.35
N PRO A 178 6.84 -5.51 2.12
CA PRO A 178 6.19 -5.41 0.81
C PRO A 178 7.18 -5.12 -0.33
N ALA A 179 8.30 -4.45 -0.05
CA ALA A 179 9.33 -4.14 -1.05
C ALA A 179 10.04 -5.38 -1.62
N ILE A 180 10.52 -6.28 -0.74
CA ILE A 180 11.27 -7.47 -1.16
C ILE A 180 10.36 -8.56 -1.76
N TYR A 181 9.04 -8.46 -1.58
CA TYR A 181 8.04 -9.33 -2.20
C TYR A 181 7.42 -8.76 -3.48
N GLN A 182 7.92 -7.63 -4.00
CA GLN A 182 7.43 -7.09 -5.27
C GLN A 182 7.60 -8.07 -6.43
N ALA A 183 6.65 -8.07 -7.35
CA ALA A 183 6.63 -8.96 -8.52
C ALA A 183 5.99 -8.26 -9.72
N PHE A 184 6.41 -8.63 -10.93
CA PHE A 184 5.73 -8.23 -12.17
C PHE A 184 4.38 -8.91 -12.32
N ASP A 185 4.32 -10.19 -11.96
CA ASP A 185 3.11 -10.99 -11.86
C ASP A 185 3.35 -12.21 -10.95
N SER A 186 2.31 -13.01 -10.71
CA SER A 186 2.36 -14.21 -9.84
C SER A 186 3.48 -15.21 -10.14
N ARG A 187 4.07 -15.20 -11.35
CA ARG A 187 5.12 -16.11 -11.80
C ARG A 187 6.49 -15.44 -11.92
N ASN A 188 6.55 -14.11 -11.83
CA ASN A 188 7.75 -13.32 -12.08
C ASN A 188 8.05 -12.40 -10.88
N PRO A 189 8.54 -12.94 -9.76
CA PRO A 189 8.99 -12.13 -8.63
C PRO A 189 10.24 -11.33 -9.01
N LEU A 190 10.34 -10.09 -8.52
CA LEU A 190 11.51 -9.24 -8.79
C LEU A 190 12.72 -9.66 -7.97
N PHE A 191 12.49 -10.31 -6.84
CA PHE A 191 13.51 -10.76 -5.90
C PHE A 191 13.29 -12.23 -5.58
N SER A 192 14.36 -12.94 -5.23
CA SER A 192 14.27 -14.33 -4.83
C SER A 192 15.23 -14.64 -3.70
N PHE A 193 14.79 -15.50 -2.78
CA PHE A 193 15.64 -15.92 -1.67
C PHE A 193 16.98 -16.52 -2.14
N VAL A 194 16.98 -17.28 -3.24
CA VAL A 194 18.18 -17.94 -3.77
C VAL A 194 19.22 -16.93 -4.24
N ASN A 195 18.81 -15.91 -5.00
CA ASN A 195 19.75 -14.95 -5.58
C ASN A 195 20.05 -13.76 -4.66
N ASP A 196 19.11 -13.42 -3.78
CA ASP A 196 19.14 -12.19 -2.97
C ASP A 196 19.21 -12.49 -1.46
N TYR A 197 19.73 -13.67 -1.09
CA TYR A 197 19.79 -14.21 0.28
C TYR A 197 20.29 -13.21 1.33
N GLU A 198 21.29 -12.40 0.99
CA GLU A 198 21.89 -11.42 1.91
C GLU A 198 20.85 -10.41 2.43
N TYR A 199 19.92 -9.97 1.57
CA TYR A 199 18.89 -8.99 1.95
C TYR A 199 17.78 -9.63 2.78
N TYR A 200 17.37 -10.85 2.45
CA TYR A 200 16.40 -11.58 3.28
C TYR A 200 16.96 -11.81 4.68
N THR A 201 18.22 -12.19 4.80
CA THR A 201 18.89 -12.41 6.10
C THR A 201 19.05 -11.10 6.88
N LEU A 202 19.38 -10.00 6.20
CA LEU A 202 19.48 -8.68 6.81
C LEU A 202 18.14 -8.22 7.39
N ILE A 203 17.05 -8.38 6.62
CA ILE A 203 15.70 -8.04 7.06
C ILE A 203 15.30 -8.90 8.27
N ASP A 204 15.48 -10.22 8.17
CA ASP A 204 15.13 -11.16 9.25
C ASP A 204 15.87 -10.83 10.55
N SER A 205 17.18 -10.59 10.46
CA SER A 205 18.01 -10.22 11.61
C SER A 205 17.58 -8.88 12.22
N ALA A 206 17.18 -7.91 11.40
CA ALA A 206 16.83 -6.56 11.86
C ALA A 206 15.41 -6.47 12.45
N LEU A 207 14.48 -7.31 12.01
CA LEU A 207 13.10 -7.34 12.53
C LEU A 207 12.93 -8.24 13.76
N LEU A 208 13.85 -9.19 13.97
CA LEU A 208 13.85 -10.08 15.13
C LEU A 208 14.74 -9.60 16.30
N ALA A 209 15.50 -8.52 16.08
CA ALA A 209 16.36 -7.89 17.08
C ALA A 209 15.56 -7.02 18.07
#